data_AF-A0AAJ0AHS7-F1
#
_entry.id   AF-A0AAJ0AHS7-F1
#
_cell.length_a   1.000
_cell.length_b   1.000
_cell.length_c   1.000
_cell.angle_alpha   90.00
_cell.angle_beta   90.00
_cell.angle_gamma   90.00
#
_symmetry.space_group_name_H-M   'P 1'
#
loop_
_entity.id
_entity.type
_entity.pdbx_description
1 polymer ?
#
loop_
_entity_poly.entity_id
_entity_poly.type
_entity_poly.pdbx_seq_one_letter_code
_entity_poly.pdbx_strand_id
1 'polypeptide(L)'
;MLSAHFPAILLALGSILALISGQPVRPFAGNSAYAVDAEADETGNRWAFSVYADGYTARDEDGNTSPVDTLLVNKVSKRLTVIKAMNGFDTTTPRLKMRQVLKECWKMTGLQPSELKEVLGYQIENDDMNKALGDCRTTMGLRSSASFTISSTETNANRKACWERLGTTVFSSAIRGAIADFAINKQLIQIKVDNGGPWDHLYYEFS
;
A
#
# COMPACT_ATOMS: atom_id res chain seq x y z
N MET A 1 20.36 36.57 -42.92
CA MET A 1 21.37 36.03 -41.99
C MET A 1 20.68 35.80 -40.67
N LEU A 2 20.14 34.59 -40.46
CA LEU A 2 20.61 33.61 -39.45
C LEU A 2 20.67 34.25 -38.05
N SER A 3 19.56 34.23 -37.32
CA SER A 3 19.14 33.14 -36.41
C SER A 3 20.17 32.84 -35.33
N ALA A 4 19.87 33.27 -34.11
CA ALA A 4 20.17 32.54 -32.88
C ALA A 4 19.43 33.20 -31.70
N HIS A 5 18.11 33.01 -31.64
CA HIS A 5 17.44 33.02 -30.34
C HIS A 5 17.76 31.69 -29.69
N PHE A 6 18.67 31.71 -28.71
CA PHE A 6 18.87 30.61 -27.79
C PHE A 6 17.72 30.65 -26.77
N PRO A 7 16.84 29.64 -26.71
CA PRO A 7 16.02 29.42 -25.54
C PRO A 7 16.88 28.66 -24.54
N ALA A 8 17.28 29.30 -23.45
CA ALA A 8 17.79 28.57 -22.29
C ALA A 8 16.60 27.89 -21.59
N ILE A 9 16.14 26.77 -22.17
CA ILE A 9 15.48 25.70 -21.43
C ILE A 9 16.60 25.04 -20.63
N LEU A 10 16.59 25.18 -19.30
CA LEU A 10 17.12 24.24 -18.32
C LEU A 10 17.11 24.91 -16.95
N LEU A 11 16.04 24.70 -16.20
CA LEU A 11 16.00 24.64 -14.73
C LEU A 11 14.58 24.18 -14.34
N ALA A 12 14.24 22.96 -14.75
CA ALA A 12 13.02 22.27 -14.37
C ALA A 12 13.38 20.82 -13.99
N LEU A 13 14.28 20.65 -13.02
CA LEU A 13 14.60 19.38 -12.37
C LEU A 13 15.51 19.70 -11.19
N GLY A 14 14.93 19.93 -10.02
CA GLY A 14 15.73 20.22 -8.82
C GLY A 14 14.94 20.65 -7.59
N SER A 15 13.65 20.33 -7.49
CA SER A 15 12.84 20.69 -6.32
C SER A 15 11.92 19.53 -5.92
N ILE A 16 12.50 18.37 -5.60
CA ILE A 16 11.89 17.38 -4.71
C ILE A 16 13.05 16.89 -3.84
N LEU A 17 12.86 16.89 -2.52
CA LEU A 17 13.87 16.72 -1.45
C LEU A 17 14.33 18.02 -0.78
N ALA A 18 13.39 18.90 -0.46
CA ALA A 18 13.46 19.59 0.82
C ALA A 18 12.75 18.71 1.86
N LEU A 19 13.44 17.64 2.29
CA LEU A 19 13.09 16.88 3.49
C LEU A 19 13.25 17.82 4.67
N ILE A 20 12.18 18.51 5.07
CA ILE A 20 12.10 19.03 6.43
C ILE A 20 11.96 17.79 7.30
N SER A 21 13.08 17.28 7.80
CA SER A 21 13.15 16.11 8.68
C SER A 21 12.47 16.42 10.01
N GLY A 22 11.15 16.27 10.03
CA GLY A 22 10.39 16.15 11.27
C GLY A 22 10.83 14.86 11.96
N GLN A 23 11.15 14.92 13.24
CA GLN A 23 11.32 13.69 14.02
C GLN A 23 9.99 12.91 14.01
N PRO A 24 10.00 11.58 13.87
CA PRO A 24 8.79 10.77 13.91
C PRO A 24 7.94 11.09 15.15
N VAL A 25 6.66 11.33 14.95
CA VAL A 25 5.72 11.76 15.99
C VAL A 25 5.20 10.56 16.78
N ARG A 26 5.12 10.71 18.11
CA ARG A 26 4.53 9.74 19.05
C ARG A 26 3.43 10.39 19.90
N PRO A 27 2.43 9.63 20.40
CA PRO A 27 2.14 8.23 20.05
C PRO A 27 1.47 8.11 18.69
N PHE A 28 1.67 6.99 17.98
CA PHE A 28 0.94 6.68 16.76
C PHE A 28 -0.22 5.72 17.04
N ALA A 29 -1.41 6.03 16.52
CA ALA A 29 -2.64 5.26 16.73
C ALA A 29 -2.94 4.95 18.22
N GLY A 30 -2.59 5.89 19.12
CA GLY A 30 -2.75 5.74 20.56
C GLY A 30 -1.73 4.81 21.24
N ASN A 31 -0.69 4.36 20.54
CA ASN A 31 0.36 3.50 21.06
C ASN A 31 1.70 4.23 21.14
N SER A 32 2.26 4.39 22.36
CA SER A 32 3.51 5.12 22.59
C SER A 32 4.75 4.39 22.08
N ALA A 33 4.67 3.08 21.88
CA ALA A 33 5.75 2.28 21.30
C ALA A 33 5.84 2.41 19.76
N TYR A 34 4.93 3.18 19.15
CA TYR A 34 4.93 3.47 17.72
C TYR A 34 5.12 4.95 17.46
N ALA A 35 5.84 5.24 16.39
CA ALA A 35 6.01 6.57 15.85
C ALA A 35 5.62 6.60 14.36
N VAL A 36 5.25 7.77 13.86
CA VAL A 36 5.00 7.97 12.44
C VAL A 36 5.76 9.19 11.95
N ASP A 37 6.48 9.02 10.85
CA ASP A 37 6.92 10.11 10.00
C ASP A 37 5.95 10.25 8.84
N ALA A 38 5.50 11.47 8.57
CA ALA A 38 4.44 11.75 7.62
C ALA A 38 4.77 13.00 6.80
N GLU A 39 4.85 12.83 5.49
CA GLU A 39 5.18 13.90 4.55
C GLU A 39 4.06 14.07 3.54
N ALA A 40 3.63 15.31 3.33
CA ALA A 40 2.69 15.64 2.28
C ALA A 40 3.41 16.32 1.11
N ASP A 41 2.97 16.07 -0.11
CA ASP A 41 3.42 16.86 -1.26
C ASP A 41 2.97 18.33 -1.14
N GLU A 42 3.53 19.22 -1.97
CA GLU A 42 3.21 20.65 -1.95
C GLU A 42 1.72 20.95 -2.08
N THR A 43 0.97 20.05 -2.72
CA THR A 43 -0.47 20.18 -2.94
C THR A 43 -1.31 19.63 -1.79
N GLY A 44 -0.68 18.93 -0.84
CA GLY A 44 -1.32 18.19 0.24
C GLY A 44 -2.14 16.99 -0.23
N ASN A 45 -2.07 16.60 -1.51
CA ASN A 45 -2.88 15.55 -2.11
C ASN A 45 -2.25 14.17 -2.02
N ARG A 46 -0.94 14.10 -1.90
CA ARG A 46 -0.22 12.85 -1.68
C ARG A 46 0.48 12.90 -0.34
N TRP A 47 0.32 11.83 0.41
CA TRP A 47 0.96 11.64 1.70
C TRP A 47 1.80 10.38 1.67
N ALA A 48 3.01 10.46 2.17
CA ALA A 48 3.87 9.33 2.46
C ALA A 48 3.96 9.15 3.97
N PHE A 49 3.89 7.90 4.43
CA PHE A 49 3.98 7.54 5.84
C PHE A 49 5.04 6.46 6.03
N SER A 50 5.92 6.68 7.00
CA SER A 50 6.86 5.70 7.52
C SER A 50 6.53 5.47 8.98
N VAL A 51 6.05 4.27 9.31
CA VAL A 51 5.65 3.89 10.66
C VAL A 51 6.77 3.07 11.28
N TYR A 52 7.13 3.42 12.50
CA TYR A 52 8.19 2.78 13.27
C TYR A 52 7.59 2.16 14.53
N ALA A 53 8.17 1.03 14.95
CA ALA A 53 7.80 0.34 16.17
C ALA A 53 9.06 0.00 16.97
N ASP A 54 9.02 0.17 18.29
CA ASP A 54 10.18 -0.11 19.15
C ASP A 54 10.61 -1.58 19.09
N GLY A 55 9.66 -2.49 18.87
CA GLY A 55 9.89 -3.93 18.71
C GLY A 55 10.30 -4.37 17.29
N TYR A 56 10.52 -3.44 16.36
CA TYR A 56 11.00 -3.75 15.02
C TYR A 56 12.38 -3.12 14.78
N THR A 57 13.42 -3.95 14.80
CA THR A 57 14.83 -3.49 14.84
C THR A 57 15.56 -3.64 13.50
N ALA A 58 14.85 -3.93 12.42
CA ALA A 58 15.47 -4.07 11.10
C ALA A 58 16.13 -2.77 10.66
N ARG A 59 17.21 -2.88 9.88
CA ARG A 59 17.93 -1.75 9.30
C ARG A 59 17.76 -1.74 7.79
N ASP A 60 17.77 -0.55 7.20
CA ASP A 60 17.86 -0.40 5.74
C ASP A 60 19.32 -0.54 5.26
N GLU A 61 19.52 -0.38 3.95
CA GLU A 61 20.84 -0.51 3.30
C GLU A 61 21.86 0.52 3.82
N ASP A 62 21.38 1.66 4.33
CA ASP A 62 22.20 2.73 4.91
C ASP A 62 22.46 2.53 6.41
N GLY A 63 21.94 1.45 7.00
CA GLY A 63 22.09 1.15 8.43
C GLY A 63 21.13 1.93 9.35
N ASN A 64 20.20 2.69 8.79
CA ASN A 64 19.19 3.42 9.56
C ASN A 64 18.07 2.48 10.00
N THR A 65 17.34 2.87 11.04
CA THR A 65 16.17 2.09 11.49
C THR A 65 15.15 2.06 10.36
N SER A 66 14.78 0.86 9.92
CA SER A 66 13.81 0.69 8.85
C SER A 66 12.39 0.78 9.40
N PRO A 67 11.45 1.45 8.72
CA PRO A 67 10.06 1.46 9.14
C PRO A 67 9.47 0.04 9.12
N VAL A 68 8.57 -0.24 10.05
CA VAL A 68 7.77 -1.47 10.06
C VAL A 68 6.78 -1.46 8.90
N ASP A 69 6.17 -0.32 8.61
CA ASP A 69 5.25 -0.15 7.49
C ASP A 69 5.55 1.14 6.72
N THR A 70 5.40 1.08 5.40
CA THR A 70 5.51 2.24 4.51
C THR A 70 4.26 2.31 3.64
N LEU A 71 3.57 3.45 3.69
CA LEU A 71 2.27 3.65 3.05
C LEU A 71 2.26 4.96 2.25
N LEU A 72 1.49 4.99 1.18
CA LEU A 72 1.13 6.22 0.48
C LEU A 72 -0.39 6.40 0.47
N VAL A 73 -0.86 7.64 0.59
CA VAL A 73 -2.27 7.98 0.41
C VAL A 73 -2.40 9.05 -0.66
N ASN A 74 -3.25 8.81 -1.65
CA ASN A 74 -3.60 9.78 -2.67
C ASN A 74 -5.05 10.23 -2.48
N LYS A 75 -5.24 11.50 -2.11
CA LYS A 75 -6.53 12.13 -1.82
C LYS A 75 -7.38 12.40 -3.07
N VAL A 76 -6.76 12.46 -4.26
CA VAL A 76 -7.47 12.68 -5.52
C VAL A 76 -8.08 11.37 -6.02
N SER A 77 -7.25 10.32 -6.14
CA SER A 77 -7.71 9.00 -6.57
C SER A 77 -8.43 8.22 -5.46
N LYS A 78 -8.38 8.70 -4.22
CA LYS A 78 -8.88 8.02 -3.01
C LYS A 78 -8.30 6.62 -2.85
N ARG A 79 -6.99 6.52 -3.07
CA ARG A 79 -6.23 5.26 -3.01
C ARG A 79 -5.30 5.27 -1.80
N LEU A 80 -5.25 4.14 -1.10
CA LEU A 80 -4.20 3.82 -0.16
C LEU A 80 -3.26 2.80 -0.80
N THR A 81 -1.96 3.07 -0.83
CA THR A 81 -0.93 2.13 -1.31
C THR A 81 -0.12 1.61 -0.12
N VAL A 82 0.00 0.30 -0.01
CA VAL A 82 0.91 -0.39 0.89
C VAL A 82 2.18 -0.72 0.13
N ILE A 83 3.30 -0.09 0.51
CA ILE A 83 4.63 -0.33 -0.08
C ILE A 83 5.36 -1.40 0.71
N LYS A 84 5.27 -1.33 2.04
CA LYS A 84 5.92 -2.26 2.97
C LYS A 84 4.99 -2.54 4.14
N ALA A 85 4.90 -3.79 4.55
CA ALA A 85 4.13 -4.20 5.73
C ALA A 85 4.83 -5.32 6.49
N MET A 86 5.51 -4.99 7.60
CA MET A 86 6.33 -5.91 8.39
C MET A 86 5.79 -6.13 9.80
N ASN A 87 4.54 -5.75 10.08
CA ASN A 87 3.93 -5.95 11.42
C ASN A 87 4.04 -7.39 11.93
N GLY A 88 4.14 -8.39 11.04
CA GLY A 88 4.32 -9.79 11.42
C GLY A 88 5.57 -10.04 12.28
N PHE A 89 6.62 -9.22 12.10
CA PHE A 89 7.93 -9.34 12.73
C PHE A 89 8.14 -8.42 13.94
N ASP A 90 7.20 -7.53 14.21
CA ASP A 90 7.27 -6.59 15.33
C ASP A 90 6.87 -7.27 16.65
N THR A 91 7.73 -7.14 17.66
CA THR A 91 7.58 -7.77 18.98
C THR A 91 6.94 -6.86 20.04
N THR A 92 6.52 -5.65 19.68
CA THR A 92 5.87 -4.70 20.58
C THR A 92 4.60 -5.28 21.21
N THR A 93 4.30 -4.92 22.47
CA THR A 93 3.07 -5.36 23.17
C THR A 93 2.32 -4.16 23.77
N PRO A 94 1.07 -3.86 23.35
CA PRO A 94 0.33 -4.53 22.28
C PRO A 94 0.87 -4.15 20.89
N ARG A 95 0.91 -5.14 19.98
CA ARG A 95 1.31 -4.94 18.59
C ARG A 95 0.19 -4.30 17.77
N LEU A 96 0.47 -3.20 17.07
CA LEU A 96 -0.42 -2.67 16.05
C LEU A 96 -0.50 -3.62 14.86
N LYS A 97 -1.73 -3.97 14.48
CA LYS A 97 -2.01 -4.73 13.27
C LYS A 97 -2.00 -3.79 12.08
N MET A 98 -1.62 -4.27 10.88
CA MET A 98 -1.64 -3.48 9.64
C MET A 98 -2.93 -2.67 9.47
N ARG A 99 -4.09 -3.29 9.72
CA ARG A 99 -5.41 -2.61 9.67
C ARG A 99 -5.52 -1.33 10.50
N GLN A 100 -4.89 -1.28 11.68
CA GLN A 100 -4.89 -0.11 12.57
C GLN A 100 -3.98 0.98 11.99
N VAL A 101 -2.84 0.57 11.43
CA VAL A 101 -1.88 1.45 10.76
C VAL A 101 -2.52 2.10 9.52
N LEU A 102 -3.13 1.28 8.65
CA LEU A 102 -3.88 1.76 7.48
C LEU A 102 -4.95 2.78 7.89
N LYS A 103 -5.66 2.48 8.98
CA LYS A 103 -6.75 3.33 9.46
C LYS A 103 -6.28 4.69 9.95
N GLU A 104 -5.20 4.70 10.71
CA GLU A 104 -4.66 5.94 11.26
C GLU A 104 -4.03 6.81 10.16
N CYS A 105 -3.21 6.23 9.28
CA CYS A 105 -2.63 6.96 8.14
C CYS A 105 -3.71 7.56 7.23
N TRP A 106 -4.79 6.81 6.94
CA TRP A 106 -5.90 7.35 6.16
C TRP A 106 -6.55 8.57 6.83
N LYS A 107 -6.83 8.47 8.13
CA LYS A 107 -7.44 9.56 8.92
C LYS A 107 -6.55 10.80 9.01
N MET A 108 -5.23 10.63 9.15
CA MET A 108 -4.27 11.74 9.20
C MET A 108 -4.33 12.63 7.95
N THR A 109 -4.73 12.09 6.79
CA THR A 109 -4.91 12.87 5.55
C THR A 109 -6.17 13.74 5.53
N GLY A 110 -7.06 13.58 6.51
CA GLY A 110 -8.37 14.24 6.60
C GLY A 110 -9.46 13.58 5.75
N LEU A 111 -9.18 12.45 5.10
CA LEU A 111 -10.19 11.70 4.33
C LEU A 111 -11.15 10.94 5.26
N GLN A 112 -12.42 10.90 4.88
CA GLN A 112 -13.39 10.02 5.50
C GLN A 112 -13.15 8.58 5.06
N PRO A 113 -13.36 7.57 5.93
CA PRO A 113 -13.20 6.19 5.53
C PRO A 113 -14.06 5.82 4.30
N SER A 114 -15.30 6.32 4.22
CA SER A 114 -16.21 6.08 3.10
C SER A 114 -15.70 6.56 1.75
N GLU A 115 -14.69 7.43 1.71
CA GLU A 115 -14.08 7.90 0.48
C GLU A 115 -13.11 6.88 -0.13
N LEU A 116 -12.60 5.91 0.63
CA LEU A 116 -11.62 4.92 0.15
C LEU A 116 -12.18 4.12 -1.02
N LYS A 117 -11.54 4.20 -2.19
CA LYS A 117 -11.97 3.49 -3.40
C LYS A 117 -11.13 2.25 -3.67
N GLU A 118 -9.84 2.32 -3.34
CA GLU A 118 -8.88 1.31 -3.73
C GLU A 118 -7.78 1.17 -2.67
N VAL A 119 -7.37 -0.07 -2.41
CA VAL A 119 -6.11 -0.37 -1.73
C VAL A 119 -5.17 -1.07 -2.70
N LEU A 120 -3.95 -0.56 -2.84
CA LEU A 120 -2.91 -1.14 -3.69
C LEU A 120 -1.83 -1.80 -2.82
N GLY A 121 -1.58 -3.10 -2.98
CA GLY A 121 -0.34 -3.73 -2.57
C GLY A 121 0.70 -3.58 -3.67
N TYR A 122 1.73 -2.76 -3.43
CA TYR A 122 2.82 -2.53 -4.38
C TYR A 122 3.95 -3.53 -4.15
N GLN A 123 4.58 -3.97 -5.23
CA GLN A 123 5.71 -4.93 -5.24
C GLN A 123 5.54 -6.08 -4.25
N ILE A 124 4.68 -7.06 -4.56
CA ILE A 124 4.42 -8.16 -3.66
C ILE A 124 5.63 -9.11 -3.56
N GLU A 125 6.28 -9.10 -2.40
CA GLU A 125 7.37 -10.01 -2.05
C GLU A 125 6.92 -11.17 -1.15
N ASN A 126 5.66 -11.20 -0.72
CA ASN A 126 5.17 -12.19 0.23
C ASN A 126 4.99 -13.58 -0.41
N ASP A 127 5.65 -14.60 0.15
CA ASP A 127 5.62 -15.98 -0.37
C ASP A 127 4.22 -16.60 -0.48
N ASP A 128 3.36 -16.42 0.54
CA ASP A 128 1.98 -16.97 0.48
C ASP A 128 1.17 -16.31 -0.64
N MET A 129 1.29 -14.99 -0.79
CA MET A 129 0.63 -14.27 -1.87
C MET A 129 1.20 -14.67 -3.23
N ASN A 130 2.52 -14.75 -3.39
CA ASN A 130 3.17 -15.17 -4.64
C ASN A 130 2.76 -16.59 -5.04
N LYS A 131 2.67 -17.50 -4.06
CA LYS A 131 2.11 -18.84 -4.27
C LYS A 131 0.64 -18.77 -4.72
N ALA A 132 -0.18 -17.98 -4.04
CA ALA A 132 -1.60 -17.80 -4.39
C ALA A 132 -1.80 -17.28 -5.81
N LEU A 133 -0.99 -16.30 -6.23
CA LEU A 133 -0.99 -15.73 -7.58
C LEU A 133 -0.58 -16.77 -8.63
N GLY A 134 0.46 -17.56 -8.33
CA GLY A 134 0.88 -18.69 -9.17
C GLY A 134 -0.24 -19.72 -9.34
N ASP A 135 -0.83 -20.18 -8.24
CA ASP A 135 -1.93 -21.15 -8.25
C ASP A 135 -3.14 -20.62 -9.05
N CYS A 136 -3.48 -19.34 -8.89
CA CYS A 136 -4.49 -18.63 -9.67
C CYS A 136 -4.21 -18.66 -11.17
N ARG A 137 -3.00 -18.29 -11.59
CA ARG A 137 -2.59 -18.26 -13.00
C ARG A 137 -2.65 -19.65 -13.61
N THR A 138 -2.12 -20.66 -12.91
CA THR A 138 -2.19 -22.06 -13.36
C THR A 138 -3.63 -22.54 -13.52
N THR A 139 -4.48 -22.29 -12.51
CA THR A 139 -5.89 -22.72 -12.52
C THR A 139 -6.69 -22.04 -13.64
N MET A 140 -6.37 -20.79 -13.97
CA MET A 140 -7.01 -20.07 -15.08
C MET A 140 -6.36 -20.31 -16.45
N GLY A 141 -5.30 -21.13 -16.54
CA GLY A 141 -4.59 -21.39 -17.80
C GLY A 141 -3.81 -20.19 -18.34
N LEU A 142 -3.38 -19.28 -17.45
CA LEU A 142 -2.62 -18.09 -17.80
C LEU A 142 -1.10 -18.35 -17.75
N ARG A 143 -0.33 -17.51 -18.43
CA ARG A 143 1.13 -17.47 -18.28
C ARG A 143 1.50 -17.05 -16.85
N SER A 144 2.67 -17.47 -16.38
CA SER A 144 3.15 -17.25 -15.01
C SER A 144 3.24 -15.77 -14.58
N SER A 145 3.35 -14.86 -15.53
CA SER A 145 3.45 -13.41 -15.31
C SER A 145 2.31 -12.63 -15.95
N ALA A 146 1.21 -13.30 -16.33
CA ALA A 146 0.05 -12.62 -16.89
C ALA A 146 -0.65 -11.78 -15.83
N SER A 147 -0.95 -10.52 -16.17
CA SER A 147 -1.92 -9.70 -15.44
C SER A 147 -3.31 -10.33 -15.57
N PHE A 148 -4.12 -10.22 -14.52
CA PHE A 148 -5.50 -10.71 -14.53
C PHE A 148 -6.37 -9.92 -13.56
N THR A 149 -7.67 -9.98 -13.79
CA THR A 149 -8.67 -9.41 -12.89
C THR A 149 -9.62 -10.52 -12.49
N ILE A 150 -10.10 -10.52 -11.25
CA ILE A 150 -11.16 -11.40 -10.73
C ILE A 150 -12.14 -10.59 -9.88
N SER A 151 -13.42 -10.93 -9.91
CA SER A 151 -14.45 -10.21 -9.14
C SER A 151 -15.14 -11.08 -8.08
N SER A 152 -15.94 -10.42 -7.23
CA SER A 152 -16.84 -11.08 -6.29
C SER A 152 -18.02 -11.81 -6.96
N THR A 153 -18.24 -11.55 -8.25
CA THR A 153 -19.38 -12.05 -9.04
C THR A 153 -18.98 -13.12 -10.05
N GLU A 154 -17.79 -13.71 -9.90
CA GLU A 154 -17.30 -14.76 -10.79
C GLU A 154 -18.21 -15.99 -10.81
N THR A 155 -18.64 -16.39 -12.01
CA THR A 155 -19.44 -17.61 -12.24
C THR A 155 -18.60 -18.77 -12.77
N ASN A 156 -17.45 -18.48 -13.38
CA ASN A 156 -16.50 -19.49 -13.83
C ASN A 156 -15.81 -20.15 -12.62
N ALA A 157 -15.82 -21.48 -12.56
CA ALA A 157 -15.29 -22.23 -11.41
C ALA A 157 -13.83 -21.92 -11.09
N ASN A 158 -12.97 -21.80 -12.11
CA ASN A 158 -11.54 -21.54 -11.93
C ASN A 158 -11.29 -20.12 -11.41
N ARG A 159 -12.05 -19.14 -11.92
CA ARG A 159 -11.97 -17.74 -11.49
C ARG A 159 -12.52 -17.54 -10.08
N LYS A 160 -13.61 -18.24 -9.76
CA LYS A 160 -14.17 -18.28 -8.40
C LYS A 160 -13.20 -18.91 -7.40
N ALA A 161 -12.55 -20.02 -7.75
CA ALA A 161 -11.52 -20.63 -6.91
C ALA A 161 -10.34 -19.67 -6.67
N CYS A 162 -9.93 -18.92 -7.69
CA CYS A 162 -8.90 -17.89 -7.54
C CYS A 162 -9.36 -16.75 -6.59
N TRP A 163 -10.60 -16.29 -6.71
CA TRP A 163 -11.19 -15.30 -5.79
C TRP A 163 -11.18 -15.75 -4.33
N GLU A 164 -11.58 -17.00 -4.09
CA GLU A 164 -11.56 -17.60 -2.77
C GLU A 164 -10.11 -17.72 -2.25
N ARG A 165 -9.18 -18.22 -3.08
CA ARG A 165 -7.77 -18.41 -2.71
C ARG A 165 -7.04 -17.11 -2.39
N LEU A 166 -7.26 -16.05 -3.18
CA LEU A 166 -6.68 -14.74 -2.88
C LEU A 166 -7.33 -14.14 -1.62
N GLY A 167 -8.65 -14.28 -1.49
CA GLY A 167 -9.40 -13.79 -0.34
C GLY A 167 -8.96 -14.34 1.01
N THR A 168 -8.34 -15.52 1.06
CA THR A 168 -7.83 -16.15 2.30
C THR A 168 -6.37 -15.82 2.62
N THR A 169 -5.66 -15.09 1.77
CA THR A 169 -4.28 -14.67 2.08
C THR A 169 -4.27 -13.73 3.29
N VAL A 170 -3.15 -13.71 4.03
CA VAL A 170 -3.00 -12.83 5.21
C VAL A 170 -3.17 -11.36 4.81
N PHE A 171 -2.59 -10.96 3.68
CA PHE A 171 -2.68 -9.60 3.18
C PHE A 171 -4.12 -9.22 2.82
N SER A 172 -4.82 -10.02 2.00
CA SER A 172 -6.22 -9.75 1.66
C SER A 172 -7.13 -9.73 2.89
N SER A 173 -6.90 -10.64 3.85
CA SER A 173 -7.66 -10.70 5.11
C SER A 173 -7.45 -9.44 5.95
N ALA A 174 -6.23 -8.92 6.00
CA ALA A 174 -5.93 -7.68 6.70
C ALA A 174 -6.54 -6.45 6.02
N ILE A 175 -6.57 -6.40 4.68
CA ILE A 175 -7.28 -5.35 3.93
C ILE A 175 -8.78 -5.40 4.21
N ARG A 176 -9.43 -6.57 4.09
CA ARG A 176 -10.86 -6.72 4.41
C ARG A 176 -11.17 -6.32 5.86
N GLY A 177 -10.31 -6.72 6.80
CA GLY A 177 -10.40 -6.31 8.19
C GLY A 177 -10.24 -4.80 8.40
N ALA A 178 -9.36 -4.14 7.65
CA ALA A 178 -9.21 -2.68 7.69
C ALA A 178 -10.48 -1.97 7.21
N ILE A 179 -11.12 -2.44 6.13
CA ILE A 179 -12.40 -1.91 5.65
C ILE A 179 -13.52 -2.07 6.69
N ALA A 180 -13.59 -3.24 7.34
CA ALA A 180 -14.54 -3.45 8.43
C ALA A 180 -14.28 -2.51 9.62
N ASP A 181 -13.01 -2.35 10.03
CA ASP A 181 -12.61 -1.46 11.13
C ASP A 181 -12.82 0.02 10.80
N PHE A 182 -12.75 0.37 9.52
CA PHE A 182 -13.13 1.68 9.02
C PHE A 182 -14.63 1.98 9.17
N ALA A 183 -15.44 0.98 9.54
CA ALA A 183 -16.90 1.03 9.60
C ALA A 183 -17.52 1.48 8.26
N ILE A 184 -16.86 1.14 7.16
CA ILE A 184 -17.36 1.44 5.81
C ILE A 184 -18.26 0.28 5.41
N ASN A 185 -19.50 0.58 5.04
CA ASN A 185 -20.38 -0.38 4.38
C ASN A 185 -20.00 -0.54 2.90
N LYS A 186 -18.75 -0.91 2.63
CA LYS A 186 -18.23 -1.19 1.29
C LYS A 186 -17.82 -2.65 1.20
N GLN A 187 -18.00 -3.22 0.02
CA GLN A 187 -17.61 -4.58 -0.27
C GLN A 187 -16.44 -4.60 -1.25
N LEU A 188 -15.52 -5.54 -1.05
CA LEU A 188 -14.48 -5.81 -2.03
C LEU A 188 -15.16 -6.40 -3.28
N ILE A 189 -15.13 -5.67 -4.39
CA ILE A 189 -15.80 -6.10 -5.62
C ILE A 189 -14.86 -6.78 -6.60
N GLN A 190 -13.58 -6.41 -6.57
CA GLN A 190 -12.61 -6.82 -7.56
C GLN A 190 -11.19 -6.84 -6.98
N ILE A 191 -10.40 -7.80 -7.43
CA ILE A 191 -8.95 -7.82 -7.29
C ILE A 191 -8.34 -7.81 -8.69
N LYS A 192 -7.52 -6.81 -8.99
CA LYS A 192 -6.70 -6.76 -10.20
C LYS A 192 -5.25 -7.03 -9.84
N VAL A 193 -4.62 -7.92 -10.60
CA VAL A 193 -3.20 -8.24 -10.53
C VAL A 193 -2.55 -7.69 -11.78
N ASP A 194 -1.55 -6.82 -11.59
CA ASP A 194 -0.74 -6.28 -12.67
C ASP A 194 0.71 -6.71 -12.54
N ASN A 195 1.33 -7.07 -13.65
CA ASN A 195 2.72 -7.45 -13.70
C ASN A 195 3.60 -6.18 -13.76
N GLY A 196 4.26 -5.86 -12.64
CA GLY A 196 5.21 -4.75 -12.52
C GLY A 196 6.63 -5.09 -12.96
N GLY A 197 6.84 -6.18 -13.70
CA GLY A 197 8.14 -6.70 -14.12
C GLY A 197 8.66 -7.75 -13.12
N PRO A 198 9.58 -7.40 -12.20
CA PRO A 198 10.07 -8.33 -11.19
C PRO A 198 9.01 -8.73 -10.15
N TRP A 199 8.00 -7.88 -9.95
CA TRP A 199 7.02 -8.04 -8.88
C TRP A 199 5.60 -7.77 -9.36
N ASP A 200 4.63 -8.45 -8.76
CA ASP A 200 3.21 -8.18 -8.99
C ASP A 200 2.72 -6.98 -8.17
N HIS A 201 1.64 -6.34 -8.66
CA HIS A 201 0.89 -5.29 -7.99
C HIS A 201 -0.57 -5.71 -7.85
N LEU A 202 -1.15 -5.56 -6.66
CA LEU A 202 -2.51 -6.00 -6.37
C LEU A 202 -3.40 -4.83 -6.02
N TYR A 203 -4.42 -4.60 -6.82
CA TYR A 203 -5.42 -3.55 -6.62
C TYR A 203 -6.69 -4.19 -6.06
N TYR A 204 -7.09 -3.75 -4.88
CA TYR A 204 -8.31 -4.14 -4.20
C TYR A 204 -9.31 -3.01 -4.34
N GLU A 205 -10.37 -3.22 -5.12
CA GLU A 205 -11.37 -2.20 -5.42
C GLU A 205 -12.65 -2.42 -4.62
N PHE A 206 -13.25 -1.33 -4.13
CA PHE A 206 -14.40 -1.35 -3.23
C PHE A 206 -15.56 -0.52 -3.76
N SER A 207 -16.79 -1.03 -3.59
CA SER A 207 -18.05 -0.30 -3.87
C SER A 207 -18.96 -0.22 -2.66
#